data_AF-A0AAU8C052-F1
#
_entry.id   AF-A0AAU8C052-F1
#
_cell.length_a   1.000
_cell.length_b   1.000
_cell.length_c   1.000
_cell.angle_alpha   90.00
_cell.angle_beta   90.00
_cell.angle_gamma   90.00
#
_symmetry.space_group_name_H-M   'P 1'
#
loop_
_entity.id
_entity.type
_entity.pdbx_description
1 polymer ?
#
loop_
_entity_poly.entity_id
_entity_poly.type
_entity_poly.pdbx_seq_one_letter_code
_entity_poly.pdbx_strand_id
1 'polypeptide(L)'
;MPVSGYAQTAATETPAATDAPETAQPTAEAPPATEENTTTGSSTDVQSQLSLGEDADGEPTLGKPYTKEVIGAWEMRCIKTEEDVDPCQMYQLMDDGQGAPVAEFSLFRLPAGGKATAGATVVVPLETALPSQLTLTVDGGKARRYPFAFCNPVGCYVRMGLTEADVAAFKRGKEAVITIVPALAPDQKVELSLSLDGFTASFDKSSVVEDR
;
A
#
# COMPACT_ATOMS: atom_id res chain seq x y z
N MET A 1 -4.81 -50.74 -1.85
CA MET A 1 -4.96 -51.82 -0.85
C MET A 1 -3.63 -52.53 -0.74
N PRO A 2 -3.09 -52.93 0.44
CA PRO A 2 -3.14 -52.36 1.81
C PRO A 2 -1.77 -51.71 2.19
N VAL A 3 -1.66 -50.69 3.05
CA VAL A 3 -1.73 -50.64 4.54
C VAL A 3 -0.72 -51.54 5.27
N SER A 4 0.22 -50.93 6.00
CA SER A 4 0.74 -51.31 7.33
C SER A 4 1.68 -50.17 7.77
N GLY A 5 1.45 -49.40 8.85
CA GLY A 5 1.20 -49.84 10.24
C GLY A 5 2.51 -50.44 10.77
N TYR A 6 3.19 -49.93 11.78
CA TYR A 6 2.78 -49.91 13.18
C TYR A 6 3.54 -48.86 14.01
N ALA A 7 2.82 -48.23 14.93
CA ALA A 7 3.36 -47.54 16.11
C ALA A 7 3.73 -48.54 17.20
N GLN A 8 4.63 -48.18 18.12
CA GLN A 8 4.76 -48.85 19.40
C GLN A 8 5.16 -47.87 20.51
N THR A 9 4.36 -47.87 21.58
CA THR A 9 4.47 -47.05 22.79
C THR A 9 4.75 -47.92 24.02
N ALA A 10 5.46 -47.34 25.00
CA ALA A 10 5.53 -47.64 26.45
C ALA A 10 6.27 -48.95 26.87
N ALA A 11 6.91 -49.09 28.03
CA ALA A 11 6.92 -48.32 29.28
C ALA A 11 8.19 -48.60 30.13
N THR A 12 8.52 -47.63 31.00
CA THR A 12 9.11 -47.67 32.36
C THR A 12 9.80 -48.93 32.92
N GLU A 13 10.99 -48.75 33.53
CA GLU A 13 11.32 -49.23 34.90
C GLU A 13 12.36 -48.28 35.58
N THR A 14 12.26 -48.16 36.90
CA THR A 14 13.04 -47.37 37.90
C THR A 14 13.16 -48.31 39.11
N PRO A 15 14.29 -48.44 39.87
CA PRO A 15 14.69 -47.41 40.86
C PRO A 15 16.18 -47.31 41.29
N ALA A 16 16.50 -46.14 41.90
CA ALA A 16 17.31 -45.82 43.11
C ALA A 16 18.66 -46.55 43.37
N ALA A 17 19.72 -45.98 43.97
CA ALA A 17 19.89 -44.78 44.79
C ALA A 17 21.41 -44.40 44.95
N THR A 18 21.66 -43.14 45.33
CA THR A 18 22.71 -42.61 46.25
C THR A 18 24.18 -42.58 45.81
N ASP A 19 24.78 -41.38 45.65
CA ASP A 19 25.47 -40.64 46.74
C ASP A 19 25.84 -39.20 46.32
N ALA A 20 25.92 -38.29 47.28
CA ALA A 20 26.24 -36.87 47.13
C ALA A 20 27.77 -36.62 47.09
N PRO A 21 28.24 -35.40 46.76
CA PRO A 21 28.52 -34.48 47.86
C PRO A 21 28.21 -32.99 47.59
N GLU A 22 28.11 -32.32 48.73
CA GLU A 22 27.90 -30.91 49.05
C GLU A 22 29.15 -30.04 48.79
N THR A 23 28.97 -28.86 48.19
CA THR A 23 29.89 -27.72 48.38
C THR A 23 29.17 -26.37 48.31
N ALA A 24 29.14 -25.70 49.46
CA ALA A 24 29.28 -24.27 49.74
C ALA A 24 28.51 -23.20 48.92
N GLN A 25 27.69 -22.45 49.66
CA GLN A 25 27.13 -21.13 49.32
C GLN A 25 28.18 -20.10 48.90
N PRO A 26 27.84 -19.17 48.00
CA PRO A 26 28.28 -17.80 48.08
C PRO A 26 27.18 -16.91 48.70
N THR A 27 27.61 -16.20 49.73
CA THR A 27 27.06 -15.02 50.39
C THR A 27 26.17 -14.14 49.51
N ALA A 28 24.99 -13.81 50.05
CA ALA A 28 24.12 -12.76 49.55
C ALA A 28 24.82 -11.40 49.70
N GLU A 29 25.22 -10.83 48.57
CA GLU A 29 25.57 -9.43 48.44
C GLU A 29 24.29 -8.67 48.10
N ALA A 30 23.84 -7.81 49.00
CA ALA A 30 22.69 -6.94 48.78
C ALA A 30 23.03 -5.94 47.67
N PRO A 31 22.29 -5.90 46.55
CA PRO A 31 22.44 -4.81 45.60
C PRO A 31 22.01 -3.51 46.29
N PRO A 32 22.72 -2.39 46.08
CA PRO A 32 22.30 -1.11 46.59
C PRO A 32 20.91 -0.81 46.05
N ALA A 33 20.05 -0.26 46.90
CA ALA A 33 18.75 0.28 46.54
C ALA A 33 18.93 1.20 45.33
N THR A 34 18.60 0.67 44.16
CA THR A 34 18.44 1.50 42.97
C THR A 34 17.11 2.16 43.19
N GLU A 35 17.18 3.46 43.46
CA GLU A 35 16.05 4.37 43.52
C GLU A 35 15.03 3.94 42.46
N GLU A 36 13.78 3.80 42.91
CA GLU A 36 12.62 3.87 42.03
C GLU A 36 12.94 4.93 40.97
N ASN A 37 13.19 4.48 39.73
CA ASN A 37 13.07 5.35 38.58
C ASN A 37 11.57 5.62 38.45
N THR A 38 11.08 6.43 39.39
CA THR A 38 9.86 7.19 39.27
C THR A 38 10.18 8.07 38.09
N THR A 39 9.84 7.59 36.89
CA THR A 39 9.70 8.41 35.72
C THR A 39 8.65 9.44 36.09
N THR A 40 9.09 10.50 36.76
CA THR A 40 8.38 11.75 36.89
C THR A 40 8.50 12.35 35.50
N GLY A 41 7.82 11.74 34.53
CA GLY A 41 7.46 12.43 33.31
C GLY A 41 6.66 13.61 33.81
N SER A 42 7.28 14.79 33.79
CA SER A 42 6.61 16.01 34.21
C SER A 42 5.31 16.07 33.41
N SER A 43 4.21 16.52 34.01
CA SER A 43 2.94 16.65 33.29
C SER A 43 3.09 17.45 31.99
N THR A 44 4.09 18.31 31.92
CA THR A 44 4.52 19.07 30.74
C THR A 44 5.10 18.19 29.63
N ASP A 45 5.91 17.16 29.96
CA ASP A 45 6.45 16.22 28.96
C ASP A 45 5.32 15.43 28.32
N VAL A 46 4.39 14.92 29.14
CA VAL A 46 3.22 14.20 28.65
C VAL A 46 2.34 15.13 27.81
N GLN A 47 2.06 16.36 28.26
CA GLN A 47 1.26 17.33 27.51
C GLN A 47 1.89 17.72 26.17
N SER A 48 3.21 17.83 26.08
CA SER A 48 3.90 18.16 24.82
C SER A 48 3.83 17.03 23.77
N GLN A 49 3.53 15.81 24.20
CA GLN A 49 3.35 14.65 23.32
C GLN A 49 1.87 14.44 22.93
N LEU A 50 0.94 15.14 23.57
CA LEU A 50 -0.48 15.07 23.25
C LEU A 50 -0.79 16.11 22.17
N SER A 51 -1.22 15.64 20.99
CA SER A 51 -1.83 16.52 19.98
C SER A 51 -3.10 17.12 20.57
N LEU A 52 -3.25 18.45 20.47
CA LEU A 52 -4.39 19.18 21.00
C LEU A 52 -5.59 19.18 20.02
N GLY A 53 -5.47 18.45 18.91
CA GLY A 53 -6.40 18.54 17.81
C GLY A 53 -6.20 19.84 17.04
N GLU A 54 -6.22 19.72 15.72
CA GLU A 54 -6.33 20.86 14.82
C GLU A 54 -7.70 20.82 14.13
N ASP A 55 -8.19 21.97 13.69
CA ASP A 55 -9.46 22.06 12.97
C ASP A 55 -9.39 21.21 11.69
N ALA A 56 -10.28 20.22 11.58
CA ALA A 56 -10.33 19.29 10.46
C ALA A 56 -10.68 19.98 9.13
N ASP A 57 -11.30 21.16 9.19
CA ASP A 57 -11.72 21.98 8.04
C ASP A 57 -10.75 23.13 7.74
N GLY A 58 -9.53 23.08 8.26
CA GLY A 58 -8.50 24.10 8.02
C GLY A 58 -8.14 24.26 6.54
N GLU A 59 -7.68 25.46 6.16
CA GLU A 59 -7.20 25.71 4.79
C GLU A 59 -6.03 24.77 4.45
N PRO A 60 -5.90 24.32 3.18
CA PRO A 60 -4.79 23.46 2.77
C PRO A 60 -3.43 24.07 3.13
N THR A 61 -2.57 23.28 3.78
CA THR A 61 -1.23 23.72 4.19
C THR A 61 -0.24 23.59 3.04
N LEU A 62 0.61 24.61 2.84
CA LEU A 62 1.68 24.59 1.83
C LEU A 62 2.49 23.28 1.85
N GLY A 63 2.67 22.69 0.67
CA GLY A 63 3.39 21.43 0.45
C GLY A 63 2.64 20.16 0.85
N LYS A 64 1.41 20.26 1.38
CA LYS A 64 0.61 19.08 1.76
C LYS A 64 -0.40 18.71 0.67
N PRO A 65 -0.65 17.41 0.47
CA PRO A 65 -1.71 16.96 -0.42
C PRO A 65 -3.09 17.21 0.22
N TYR A 66 -4.08 17.53 -0.60
CA TYR A 66 -5.47 17.64 -0.22
C TYR A 66 -6.38 17.16 -1.36
N THR A 67 -7.59 16.69 -1.03
CA THR A 67 -8.61 16.36 -2.03
C THR A 67 -9.42 17.62 -2.35
N LYS A 68 -9.28 18.12 -3.57
CA LYS A 68 -9.95 19.35 -4.02
C LYS A 68 -11.44 19.12 -4.31
N GLU A 69 -11.76 18.01 -4.95
CA GLU A 69 -13.13 17.61 -5.27
C GLU A 69 -13.18 16.11 -5.63
N VAL A 70 -14.39 15.54 -5.63
CA VAL A 70 -14.65 14.17 -6.09
C VAL A 70 -15.60 14.24 -7.29
N ILE A 71 -15.26 13.52 -8.37
CA ILE A 71 -16.00 13.51 -9.62
C ILE A 71 -16.25 12.06 -10.04
N GLY A 72 -17.50 11.62 -9.89
CA GLY A 72 -17.83 10.20 -10.05
C GLY A 72 -17.02 9.36 -9.06
N ALA A 73 -16.23 8.42 -9.55
CA ALA A 73 -15.35 7.57 -8.75
C ALA A 73 -13.94 8.13 -8.54
N TRP A 74 -13.66 9.36 -8.96
CA TRP A 74 -12.29 9.92 -8.95
C TRP A 74 -12.14 11.04 -7.94
N GLU A 75 -11.11 10.95 -7.11
CA GLU A 75 -10.64 12.04 -6.27
C GLU A 75 -9.65 12.92 -7.03
N MET A 76 -9.86 14.23 -7.04
CA MET A 76 -8.87 15.19 -7.52
C MET A 76 -7.92 15.54 -6.37
N ARG A 77 -6.77 14.86 -6.31
CA ARG A 77 -5.76 15.07 -5.28
C ARG A 77 -4.74 16.10 -5.75
N CYS A 78 -4.65 17.22 -5.05
CA CYS A 78 -3.77 18.33 -5.37
C CYS A 78 -2.72 18.51 -4.27
N ILE A 79 -1.61 19.18 -4.58
CA ILE A 79 -0.61 19.59 -3.59
C ILE A 79 -0.70 21.11 -3.47
N LYS A 80 -0.91 21.63 -2.25
CA LYS A 80 -0.98 23.07 -2.05
C LYS A 80 0.38 23.72 -2.32
N THR A 81 0.43 24.72 -3.18
CA THR A 81 1.64 25.50 -3.50
C THR A 81 1.40 26.99 -3.23
N GLU A 82 2.44 27.79 -3.46
CA GLU A 82 2.36 29.25 -3.46
C GLU A 82 1.73 29.81 -4.75
N GLU A 83 1.45 28.95 -5.74
CA GLU A 83 0.85 29.34 -7.01
C GLU A 83 -0.68 29.49 -6.89
N ASP A 84 -1.28 30.24 -7.81
CA ASP A 84 -2.74 30.40 -7.87
C ASP A 84 -3.45 29.09 -8.24
N VAL A 85 -2.76 28.18 -8.95
CA VAL A 85 -3.30 26.91 -9.41
C VAL A 85 -2.41 25.76 -8.95
N ASP A 86 -2.90 25.04 -7.95
CA ASP A 86 -2.23 23.84 -7.42
C ASP A 86 -2.16 22.71 -8.47
N PRO A 87 -1.05 21.97 -8.57
CA PRO A 87 -0.96 20.78 -9.40
C PRO A 87 -1.83 19.65 -8.84
N CYS A 88 -2.68 19.08 -9.68
CA CYS A 88 -3.64 18.04 -9.32
C CYS A 88 -3.45 16.79 -10.19
N GLN A 89 -3.61 15.62 -9.57
CA GLN A 89 -3.76 14.33 -10.25
C GLN A 89 -5.13 13.74 -9.92
N MET A 90 -5.68 12.95 -10.82
CA MET A 90 -6.86 12.14 -10.52
C MET A 90 -6.42 10.83 -9.86
N TYR A 91 -7.18 10.39 -8.85
CA TYR A 91 -6.86 9.24 -8.02
C TYR A 91 -8.09 8.33 -7.82
N GLN A 92 -7.86 7.03 -7.76
CA GLN A 92 -8.84 6.06 -7.30
C GLN A 92 -8.16 4.93 -6.51
N LEU A 93 -8.76 4.55 -5.39
CA LEU A 93 -8.38 3.38 -4.61
C LEU A 93 -9.27 2.21 -5.02
N MET A 94 -8.67 1.08 -5.38
CA MET A 94 -9.36 -0.15 -5.74
C MET A 94 -9.34 -1.12 -4.56
N ASP A 95 -10.46 -1.81 -4.36
CA ASP A 95 -10.63 -2.81 -3.32
C ASP A 95 -10.81 -4.24 -3.88
N ASP A 96 -10.89 -5.22 -2.98
CA ASP A 96 -11.09 -6.63 -3.28
C ASP A 96 -12.56 -7.03 -3.54
N GLY A 97 -13.47 -6.06 -3.69
CA GLY A 97 -14.91 -6.25 -3.78
C GLY A 97 -15.61 -6.43 -2.43
N GLN A 98 -14.85 -6.54 -1.33
CA GLN A 98 -15.35 -6.58 0.04
C GLN A 98 -15.01 -5.29 0.81
N GLY A 99 -14.43 -4.31 0.13
CA GLY A 99 -14.06 -3.00 0.68
C GLY A 99 -12.67 -2.95 1.31
N ALA A 100 -11.88 -4.02 1.24
CA ALA A 100 -10.49 -3.97 1.68
C ALA A 100 -9.60 -3.36 0.57
N PRO A 101 -8.84 -2.30 0.84
CA PRO A 101 -8.04 -1.64 -0.18
C PRO A 101 -6.88 -2.54 -0.66
N VAL A 102 -6.69 -2.62 -1.97
CA VAL A 102 -5.68 -3.49 -2.59
C VAL A 102 -4.67 -2.70 -3.41
N ALA A 103 -5.13 -1.81 -4.28
CA ALA A 103 -4.25 -1.09 -5.19
C ALA A 103 -4.75 0.32 -5.44
N GLU A 104 -3.87 1.22 -5.84
CA GLU A 104 -4.23 2.59 -6.17
C GLU A 104 -3.79 2.96 -7.59
N PHE A 105 -4.59 3.81 -8.22
CA PHE A 105 -4.33 4.34 -9.55
C PHE A 105 -4.31 5.87 -9.48
N SER A 106 -3.25 6.49 -9.97
CA SER A 106 -3.17 7.94 -10.13
C SER A 106 -2.76 8.34 -11.54
N LEU A 107 -3.26 9.47 -12.02
CA LEU A 107 -3.00 9.94 -13.39
C LEU A 107 -2.84 11.47 -13.46
N PHE A 108 -1.89 11.88 -14.30
CA PHE A 108 -1.66 13.26 -14.69
C PHE A 108 -1.50 13.37 -16.21
N ARG A 109 -1.70 14.57 -16.77
CA ARG A 109 -1.48 14.83 -18.20
C ARG A 109 -0.02 15.12 -18.48
N LEU A 110 0.44 14.71 -19.67
CA LEU A 110 1.78 15.01 -20.14
C LEU A 110 1.74 16.18 -21.13
N PRO A 111 2.83 16.96 -21.25
CA PRO A 111 2.96 17.98 -22.29
C PRO A 111 2.80 17.37 -23.68
N ALA A 112 2.35 18.18 -24.64
CA ALA A 112 2.21 17.76 -26.02
C ALA A 112 3.57 17.43 -26.67
N GLY A 113 3.55 16.60 -27.72
CA GLY A 113 4.74 16.24 -28.51
C GLY A 113 5.33 14.86 -28.19
N GLY A 114 4.86 14.21 -27.12
CA GLY A 114 5.18 12.81 -26.81
C GLY A 114 4.24 11.79 -27.46
N LYS A 115 4.64 10.51 -27.42
CA LYS A 115 3.74 9.39 -27.80
C LYS A 115 2.63 9.15 -26.79
N ALA A 116 2.87 9.50 -25.52
CA ALA A 116 1.90 9.40 -24.44
C ALA A 116 1.31 10.79 -24.16
N THR A 117 0.00 10.85 -24.01
CA THR A 117 -0.75 12.06 -23.64
C THR A 117 -0.96 12.17 -22.14
N ALA A 118 -0.79 11.07 -21.40
CA ALA A 118 -0.90 11.02 -19.96
C ALA A 118 0.05 9.98 -19.34
N GLY A 119 0.47 10.26 -18.12
CA GLY A 119 1.21 9.35 -17.27
C GLY A 119 0.28 8.82 -16.18
N ALA A 120 0.30 7.51 -15.95
CA ALA A 120 -0.40 6.92 -14.82
C ALA A 120 0.54 6.08 -13.96
N THR A 121 0.31 6.09 -12.66
CA THR A 121 1.00 5.24 -11.69
C THR A 121 -0.01 4.28 -11.09
N VAL A 122 0.34 3.00 -11.08
CA VAL A 122 -0.40 1.99 -10.31
C VAL A 122 0.51 1.46 -9.23
N VAL A 123 0.05 1.48 -7.99
CA VAL A 123 0.74 0.84 -6.86
C VAL A 123 -0.07 -0.35 -6.43
N VAL A 124 0.58 -1.52 -6.42
CA VAL A 124 -0.02 -2.79 -6.02
C VAL A 124 0.74 -3.38 -4.83
N PRO A 125 0.17 -4.35 -4.11
CA PRO A 125 0.81 -4.92 -2.93
C PRO A 125 2.16 -5.57 -3.24
N LEU A 126 2.96 -5.71 -2.18
CA LEU A 126 4.12 -6.59 -2.17
C LEU A 126 3.71 -8.04 -2.48
N GLU A 127 4.68 -8.88 -2.78
CA GLU A 127 4.46 -10.26 -3.22
C GLU A 127 3.66 -10.36 -4.53
N THR A 128 3.67 -9.31 -5.37
CA THR A 128 3.20 -9.39 -6.75
C THR A 128 4.28 -9.99 -7.66
N ALA A 129 3.89 -10.93 -8.54
CA ALA A 129 4.78 -11.60 -9.48
C ALA A 129 5.24 -10.64 -10.59
N LEU A 130 6.46 -10.11 -10.46
CA LEU A 130 7.02 -9.15 -11.42
C LEU A 130 7.10 -9.65 -12.87
N PRO A 131 7.50 -10.92 -13.15
CA PRO A 131 7.58 -11.42 -14.53
C PRO A 131 6.23 -11.48 -15.24
N SER A 132 5.13 -11.62 -14.49
CA SER A 132 3.76 -11.67 -15.03
C SER A 132 3.27 -10.32 -15.54
N GLN A 133 3.89 -9.23 -15.09
CA GLN A 133 3.49 -7.84 -15.38
C GLN A 133 2.07 -7.53 -14.90
N LEU A 134 1.71 -6.24 -14.86
CA LEU A 134 0.33 -5.83 -14.64
C LEU A 134 -0.41 -5.89 -15.98
N THR A 135 -1.61 -6.47 -15.99
CA THR A 135 -2.49 -6.43 -17.17
C THR A 135 -3.64 -5.46 -16.95
N LEU A 136 -3.99 -4.68 -17.97
CA LEU A 136 -5.13 -3.77 -17.96
C LEU A 136 -6.03 -4.06 -19.17
N THR A 137 -7.34 -4.13 -18.94
CA THR A 137 -8.38 -4.11 -19.97
C THR A 137 -9.39 -2.99 -19.69
N VAL A 138 -10.07 -2.50 -20.72
CA VAL A 138 -11.20 -1.56 -20.59
C VAL A 138 -12.42 -2.21 -21.24
N ASP A 139 -13.50 -2.39 -20.49
CA ASP A 139 -14.75 -3.05 -20.91
C ASP A 139 -14.53 -4.37 -21.67
N GLY A 140 -13.58 -5.21 -21.23
CA GLY A 140 -13.25 -6.48 -21.90
C GLY A 140 -12.56 -6.33 -23.27
N GLY A 141 -12.11 -5.14 -23.62
CA GLY A 141 -11.36 -4.85 -24.83
C GLY A 141 -9.94 -5.44 -24.84
N LYS A 142 -9.10 -4.94 -25.75
CA LYS A 142 -7.72 -5.44 -25.93
C LYS A 142 -6.90 -5.26 -24.64
N ALA A 143 -6.43 -6.37 -24.09
CA ALA A 143 -5.53 -6.37 -22.94
C ALA A 143 -4.18 -5.73 -23.26
N ARG A 144 -3.68 -4.93 -22.31
CA ARG A 144 -2.39 -4.24 -22.34
C ARG A 144 -1.57 -4.69 -21.15
N ARG A 145 -0.29 -4.99 -21.35
CA ARG A 145 0.62 -5.37 -20.27
C ARG A 145 1.63 -4.26 -19.98
N TYR A 146 1.90 -4.04 -18.71
CA TYR A 146 2.80 -3.00 -18.22
C TYR A 146 3.78 -3.61 -17.21
N PRO A 147 5.10 -3.50 -17.44
CA PRO A 147 6.07 -4.02 -16.50
C PRO A 147 6.08 -3.17 -15.22
N PHE A 148 6.39 -3.83 -14.10
CA PHE A 148 6.70 -3.15 -12.86
C PHE A 148 8.05 -2.43 -13.00
N ALA A 149 8.07 -1.15 -12.66
CA ALA A 149 9.27 -0.32 -12.74
C ALA A 149 10.21 -0.58 -11.55
N PHE A 150 9.65 -0.68 -10.36
CA PHE A 150 10.37 -0.98 -9.11
C PHE A 150 9.37 -1.36 -8.01
N CYS A 151 9.89 -1.85 -6.89
CA CYS A 151 9.12 -2.00 -5.65
C CYS A 151 9.88 -1.33 -4.50
N ASN A 152 9.13 -0.86 -3.51
CA ASN A 152 9.64 -0.37 -2.23
C ASN A 152 8.75 -0.92 -1.10
N PRO A 153 8.99 -0.59 0.18
CA PRO A 153 8.15 -1.09 1.27
C PRO A 153 6.66 -0.72 1.20
N VAL A 154 6.27 0.29 0.41
CA VAL A 154 4.87 0.67 0.18
C VAL A 154 4.19 -0.29 -0.81
N GLY A 155 4.90 -0.70 -1.86
CA GLY A 155 4.35 -1.59 -2.87
C GLY A 155 5.18 -1.66 -4.14
N CYS A 156 4.63 -2.31 -5.16
CA CYS A 156 5.22 -2.41 -6.48
C CYS A 156 4.56 -1.42 -7.45
N TYR A 157 5.39 -0.65 -8.15
CA TYR A 157 4.98 0.48 -8.96
C TYR A 157 5.00 0.13 -10.45
N VAL A 158 3.91 0.45 -11.14
CA VAL A 158 3.84 0.48 -12.60
C VAL A 158 3.77 1.93 -13.05
N ARG A 159 4.62 2.31 -14.00
CA ARG A 159 4.59 3.63 -14.65
C ARG A 159 4.10 3.46 -16.07
N MET A 160 2.87 3.89 -16.32
CA MET A 160 2.18 3.72 -17.60
C MET A 160 2.27 5.00 -18.42
N GLY A 161 2.67 4.87 -19.68
CA GLY A 161 2.40 5.89 -20.70
C GLY A 161 1.10 5.55 -21.41
N LEU A 162 0.11 6.42 -21.31
CA LEU A 162 -1.17 6.29 -22.00
C LEU A 162 -1.16 7.11 -23.28
N THR A 163 -1.41 6.45 -24.41
CA THR A 163 -1.56 7.09 -25.72
C THR A 163 -2.92 7.76 -25.82
N GLU A 164 -3.11 8.60 -26.85
CA GLU A 164 -4.42 9.20 -27.15
C GLU A 164 -5.52 8.13 -27.32
N ALA A 165 -5.20 7.01 -27.97
CA ALA A 165 -6.14 5.90 -28.13
C ALA A 165 -6.52 5.25 -26.80
N ASP A 166 -5.58 5.18 -25.84
CA ASP A 166 -5.84 4.66 -24.51
C ASP A 166 -6.76 5.59 -23.73
N VAL A 167 -6.42 6.89 -23.67
CA VAL A 167 -7.25 7.90 -23.01
C VAL A 167 -8.65 7.92 -23.63
N ALA A 168 -8.77 7.84 -24.95
CA ALA A 168 -10.06 7.78 -25.63
C ALA A 168 -10.85 6.52 -25.29
N ALA A 169 -10.19 5.38 -25.07
CA ALA A 169 -10.85 4.16 -24.58
C ALA A 169 -11.38 4.35 -23.16
N PHE A 170 -10.57 4.92 -22.26
CA PHE A 170 -11.00 5.22 -20.88
C PHE A 170 -12.17 6.22 -20.84
N LYS A 171 -12.11 7.29 -21.64
CA LYS A 171 -13.19 8.31 -21.71
C LYS A 171 -14.55 7.74 -22.17
N ARG A 172 -14.53 6.69 -23.00
CA ARG A 172 -15.76 6.02 -23.48
C ARG A 172 -16.17 4.83 -22.62
N GLY A 173 -15.23 4.28 -21.85
CA GLY A 173 -15.43 3.05 -21.11
C GLY A 173 -16.22 3.26 -19.83
N LYS A 174 -16.70 2.16 -19.26
CA LYS A 174 -17.38 2.18 -17.95
C LYS A 174 -16.47 1.68 -16.85
N GLU A 175 -15.69 0.65 -17.15
CA GLU A 175 -14.81 0.00 -16.19
C GLU A 175 -13.51 -0.43 -16.87
N ALA A 176 -12.42 -0.29 -16.14
CA ALA A 176 -11.17 -0.94 -16.46
C ALA A 176 -10.87 -2.04 -15.43
N VAL A 177 -10.30 -3.15 -15.86
CA VAL A 177 -9.89 -4.24 -14.98
C VAL A 177 -8.37 -4.29 -14.94
N ILE A 178 -7.82 -4.17 -13.73
CA ILE A 178 -6.40 -4.36 -13.45
C ILE A 178 -6.20 -5.76 -12.91
N THR A 179 -5.40 -6.56 -13.61
CA THR A 179 -5.06 -7.92 -13.19
C THR A 179 -3.62 -7.98 -12.71
N ILE A 180 -3.44 -8.50 -11.49
CA ILE A 180 -2.15 -8.86 -10.92
C ILE A 180 -2.09 -10.37 -10.62
N VAL A 181 -0.87 -10.89 -10.52
CA VAL A 181 -0.61 -12.30 -10.21
C VAL A 181 0.20 -12.34 -8.91
N PRO A 182 -0.26 -13.03 -7.85
CA PRO A 182 0.55 -13.21 -6.65
C PRO A 182 1.81 -14.05 -6.92
N ALA A 183 2.93 -13.68 -6.32
CA ALA A 183 4.21 -14.39 -6.45
C ALA A 183 4.17 -15.77 -5.81
N LEU A 184 3.41 -15.92 -4.72
CA LEU A 184 3.25 -17.18 -3.99
C LEU A 184 2.19 -18.10 -4.63
N ALA A 185 1.35 -17.58 -5.52
CA ALA A 185 0.28 -18.32 -6.19
C ALA A 185 0.24 -17.94 -7.69
N PRO A 186 1.23 -18.37 -8.50
CA PRO A 186 1.40 -17.93 -9.89
C PRO A 186 0.31 -18.42 -10.86
N ASP A 187 -0.50 -19.39 -10.44
CA ASP A 187 -1.68 -19.91 -11.13
C ASP A 187 -2.94 -19.07 -10.86
N GLN A 188 -2.91 -18.19 -9.85
CA GLN A 188 -4.03 -17.35 -9.46
C GLN A 188 -3.92 -15.94 -10.05
N LYS A 189 -5.07 -15.31 -10.25
CA LYS A 189 -5.17 -13.92 -10.69
C LYS A 189 -6.06 -13.16 -9.72
N VAL A 190 -5.65 -11.93 -9.41
CA VAL A 190 -6.48 -10.96 -8.70
C VAL A 190 -6.88 -9.91 -9.71
N GLU A 191 -8.19 -9.74 -9.90
CA GLU A 191 -8.78 -8.76 -10.80
C GLU A 191 -9.41 -7.65 -9.96
N LEU A 192 -8.96 -6.43 -10.18
CA LEU A 192 -9.37 -5.22 -9.46
C LEU A 192 -10.12 -4.32 -10.43
N SER A 193 -11.29 -3.87 -10.01
CA SER A 193 -12.16 -3.01 -10.82
C SER A 193 -11.79 -1.56 -10.60
N LEU A 194 -11.46 -0.85 -11.68
CA LEU A 194 -11.22 0.58 -11.72
C LEU A 194 -12.41 1.23 -12.44
N SER A 195 -13.25 1.94 -11.70
CA SER A 195 -14.40 2.64 -12.25
C SER A 195 -13.96 3.80 -13.14
N LEU A 196 -14.55 3.90 -14.33
CA LEU A 196 -14.32 5.01 -15.25
C LEU A 196 -15.41 6.09 -15.16
N ASP A 197 -16.35 5.94 -14.22
CA ASP A 197 -17.32 6.99 -13.94
C ASP A 197 -16.63 8.27 -13.47
N GLY A 198 -16.88 9.38 -14.15
CA GLY A 198 -16.20 10.66 -13.94
C GLY A 198 -14.83 10.81 -14.62
N PHE A 199 -14.28 9.78 -15.27
CA PHE A 199 -12.92 9.80 -15.82
C PHE A 199 -12.68 10.99 -16.76
N THR A 200 -13.59 11.25 -17.70
CA THR A 200 -13.43 12.34 -18.69
C THR A 200 -13.29 13.70 -18.01
N ALA A 201 -14.18 14.01 -17.07
CA ALA A 201 -14.18 15.29 -16.36
C ALA A 201 -12.94 15.44 -15.46
N SER A 202 -12.53 14.37 -14.77
CA SER A 202 -11.33 14.35 -13.95
C SER A 202 -10.06 14.50 -14.77
N PHE A 203 -9.98 13.80 -15.91
CA PHE A 203 -8.84 13.89 -16.84
C PHE A 203 -8.66 15.33 -17.35
N ASP A 204 -9.75 15.98 -17.76
CA ASP A 204 -9.70 17.34 -18.30
C ASP A 204 -9.29 18.38 -17.24
N LYS A 205 -9.55 18.10 -15.96
CA LYS A 205 -9.13 18.92 -14.80
C LYS A 205 -7.75 18.58 -14.24
N SER A 206 -7.20 17.41 -14.55
CA SER A 206 -5.86 17.01 -14.05
C SER A 206 -4.77 17.91 -14.63
N SER A 207 -3.74 18.20 -13.86
CA SER A 207 -2.66 19.09 -14.29
C SER A 207 -1.76 18.44 -15.33
N VAL A 208 -1.16 19.28 -16.16
CA VAL A 208 -0.04 18.87 -17.02
C VAL A 208 1.22 18.95 -16.18
N VAL A 209 1.95 17.84 -16.02
CA VAL A 209 3.23 17.85 -15.32
C VAL A 209 4.30 18.32 -16.30
N GLU A 210 4.79 19.54 -16.09
CA GLU A 210 5.98 20.04 -16.75
C GLU A 210 7.21 19.52 -15.98
N ASP A 211 8.17 18.93 -16.70
CA ASP A 211 9.44 18.51 -16.11
C ASP A 211 10.12 19.78 -15.57
N ARG A 212 10.28 19.87 -14.25
CA ARG A 212 11.04 20.95 -13.59
C ARG A 212 12.49 20.53 -13.43
#